data_AF-M2W5Y3-F1
#
_entry.id   AF-M2W5Y3-F1
#
_cell.length_a   1.000
_cell.length_b   1.000
_cell.length_c   1.000
_cell.angle_alpha   90.00
_cell.angle_beta   90.00
_cell.angle_gamma   90.00
#
_symmetry.space_group_name_H-M   'P 1'
#
loop_
_entity.id
_entity.type
_entity.pdbx_description
1 polymer ?
#
loop_
_entity_poly.entity_id
_entity_poly.type
_entity_poly.pdbx_seq_one_letter_code
_entity_poly.pdbx_strand_id
1 'polypeptide(L)'
;MMTSNGKEYSRVYGLEDPSRYSKETDRKTRKLVALHLIGTENNTLLEDNDIVVFLDGRDAFYMRETSGLRKDFANTDKDLFLGAEKNCWPFSYNPFSNISLNLYDPKTQERPWVWSFKAEKLCDTLKLESFKRSGEGPYAFPNGGGFIGRWKKVKEFVDLNWEVFYKVLKPEQRDDQASTSIAFLLSIDKSIVLDNKAHFIQCTDRLEGVFDNYCLSNSTYINRDTKTFPYFHHHNGGGKVYLETCMQFIENLGRRSASDCFWISGDTGKKIFLKDVCREQRKCCRFLDSN
;
A
#
# COMPACT_ATOMS: atom_id res chain seq x y z
N MET A 1 15.32 32.18 -33.33
CA MET A 1 16.79 32.30 -33.38
C MET A 1 17.31 31.84 -32.02
N MET A 2 18.00 30.68 -31.96
CA MET A 2 18.87 30.17 -30.87
C MET A 2 18.27 30.02 -29.43
N THR A 3 18.53 28.99 -28.61
CA THR A 3 19.44 27.82 -28.59
C THR A 3 18.77 26.75 -27.68
N SER A 4 18.56 25.50 -28.11
CA SER A 4 19.49 24.35 -28.05
C SER A 4 20.18 24.12 -26.68
N ASN A 5 19.41 23.64 -25.69
CA ASN A 5 19.81 22.58 -24.75
C ASN A 5 18.58 21.94 -24.06
N GLY A 6 17.48 21.83 -24.81
CA GLY A 6 16.28 21.11 -24.39
C GLY A 6 16.57 19.62 -24.23
N LYS A 7 16.84 19.21 -22.99
CA LYS A 7 16.46 17.87 -22.53
C LYS A 7 15.18 18.01 -21.72
N GLU A 8 14.07 18.16 -22.45
CA GLU A 8 12.73 17.93 -21.92
C GLU A 8 12.57 16.43 -21.65
N TYR A 9 12.68 16.03 -20.39
CA TYR A 9 12.16 14.72 -19.96
C TYR A 9 10.66 14.85 -19.74
N SER A 10 9.87 14.93 -20.82
CA SER A 10 8.40 14.90 -20.72
C SER A 10 7.73 14.40 -22.00
N ARG A 11 7.97 13.14 -22.37
CA ARG A 11 7.06 12.41 -23.29
C ARG A 11 6.18 11.46 -22.49
N VAL A 12 5.02 11.93 -22.06
CA VAL A 12 3.83 11.09 -21.85
C VAL A 12 2.59 11.89 -22.27
N TYR A 13 2.33 11.93 -23.57
CA TYR A 13 1.03 12.32 -24.13
C TYR A 13 0.41 11.09 -24.78
N GLY A 14 -0.74 10.66 -24.26
CA GLY A 14 -1.62 9.75 -24.98
C GLY A 14 -2.24 10.50 -26.15
N LEU A 15 -1.83 10.10 -27.35
CA LEU A 15 -2.54 10.05 -28.64
C LEU A 15 -1.48 9.75 -29.72
N GLU A 16 -1.77 8.77 -30.59
CA GLU A 16 -0.95 8.18 -31.68
C GLU A 16 -0.09 6.94 -31.34
N ASP A 17 -0.51 5.80 -31.92
CA ASP A 17 0.10 4.45 -31.98
C ASP A 17 0.64 3.82 -30.68
N PRO A 18 0.69 2.47 -30.55
CA PRO A 18 0.88 1.84 -29.24
C PRO A 18 2.28 2.13 -28.68
N SER A 19 2.33 3.09 -27.76
CA SER A 19 3.43 3.33 -26.84
C SER A 19 3.88 2.01 -26.22
N ARG A 20 5.21 1.79 -26.11
CA ARG A 20 5.77 0.62 -25.41
C ARG A 20 5.24 0.45 -23.97
N TYR A 21 4.65 1.49 -23.39
CA TYR A 21 3.99 1.47 -22.08
C TYR A 21 2.50 1.08 -22.10
N SER A 22 1.82 1.01 -23.25
CA SER A 22 0.37 0.76 -23.30
C SER A 22 -0.01 -0.72 -23.10
N LYS A 23 0.92 -1.66 -23.36
CA LYS A 23 0.77 -3.09 -23.04
C LYS A 23 1.54 -3.54 -21.79
N GLU A 24 2.52 -2.73 -21.34
CA GLU A 24 3.40 -3.03 -20.18
C GLU A 24 3.07 -2.24 -18.90
N THR A 25 2.10 -1.31 -18.91
CA THR A 25 1.70 -0.61 -17.67
C THR A 25 0.75 -1.47 -16.84
N ASP A 26 1.33 -2.47 -16.18
CA ASP A 26 0.69 -3.22 -15.10
C ASP A 26 0.00 -2.22 -14.14
N ARG A 27 -1.27 -2.51 -13.81
CA ARG A 27 -2.07 -1.70 -12.88
C ARG A 27 -1.33 -1.49 -11.55
N LYS A 28 -0.55 -2.48 -11.12
CA LYS A 28 0.28 -2.42 -9.91
C LYS A 28 1.32 -1.31 -9.96
N THR A 29 1.96 -1.11 -11.12
CA THR A 29 2.94 -0.04 -11.32
C THR A 29 2.30 1.33 -11.19
N ARG A 30 1.08 1.52 -11.72
CA ARG A 30 0.39 2.82 -11.70
C ARG A 30 0.15 3.35 -10.28
N LYS A 31 -0.07 2.44 -9.34
CA LYS A 31 -0.31 2.74 -7.92
C LYS A 31 0.89 3.41 -7.26
N LEU A 32 2.06 2.79 -7.39
CA LEU A 32 3.31 3.31 -6.84
C LEU A 32 3.75 4.59 -7.56
N VAL A 33 3.54 4.68 -8.89
CA VAL A 33 3.80 5.92 -9.65
C VAL A 33 2.97 7.07 -9.09
N ALA A 34 1.66 6.88 -8.90
CA ALA A 34 0.79 7.93 -8.39
C ALA A 34 1.23 8.39 -6.99
N LEU A 35 1.52 7.46 -6.08
CA LEU A 35 2.00 7.78 -4.74
C LEU A 35 3.34 8.54 -4.75
N HIS A 36 4.29 8.10 -5.56
CA HIS A 36 5.60 8.74 -5.66
C HIS A 36 5.51 10.15 -6.28
N LEU A 37 4.66 10.35 -7.28
CA LEU A 37 4.40 11.67 -7.86
C LEU A 37 3.77 12.63 -6.84
N ILE A 38 2.81 12.17 -6.03
CA ILE A 38 2.23 12.95 -4.93
C ILE A 38 3.33 13.37 -3.94
N GLY A 39 4.28 12.48 -3.66
CA GLY A 39 5.42 12.75 -2.78
C GLY A 39 6.42 13.78 -3.33
N THR A 40 6.72 13.70 -4.62
CA THR A 40 7.83 14.44 -5.26
C THR A 40 7.44 15.77 -5.86
N GLU A 41 6.21 15.91 -6.38
CA GLU A 41 5.75 17.12 -7.04
C GLU A 41 5.29 18.19 -6.04
N ASN A 42 6.23 18.72 -5.21
CA ASN A 42 6.05 19.88 -4.31
C ASN A 42 4.61 20.07 -3.81
N ASN A 43 4.03 18.99 -3.30
CA ASN A 43 2.60 18.97 -3.04
C ASN A 43 2.36 19.69 -1.72
N THR A 44 2.07 21.00 -1.81
CA THR A 44 1.77 21.86 -0.65
C THR A 44 0.45 21.49 0.03
N LEU A 45 -0.26 20.47 -0.47
CA LEU A 45 -1.54 20.03 0.07
C LEU A 45 -1.40 19.16 1.32
N LEU A 46 -0.22 18.61 1.60
CA LEU A 46 0.02 17.73 2.74
C LEU A 46 1.15 18.23 3.62
N GLU A 47 0.86 18.37 4.90
CA GLU A 47 1.84 18.67 5.93
C GLU A 47 2.46 17.38 6.48
N ASP A 48 3.69 17.45 6.99
CA ASP A 48 4.43 16.29 7.51
C ASP A 48 3.64 15.46 8.54
N ASN A 49 2.77 16.12 9.31
CA ASN A 49 1.98 15.52 10.39
C ASN A 49 0.59 15.04 9.96
N ASP A 50 0.18 15.26 8.71
CA ASP A 50 -1.12 14.79 8.23
C ASP A 50 -1.19 13.27 8.28
N ILE A 51 -2.29 12.73 8.77
CA ILE A 51 -2.53 11.27 8.75
C ILE A 51 -3.13 10.94 7.40
N VAL A 52 -2.44 10.07 6.65
CA VAL A 52 -2.84 9.61 5.33
C VAL A 52 -3.16 8.13 5.39
N VAL A 53 -4.28 7.75 4.78
CA VAL A 53 -4.66 6.36 4.54
C VAL A 53 -4.59 6.09 3.04
N PHE A 54 -3.85 5.05 2.68
CA PHE A 54 -3.79 4.49 1.35
C PHE A 54 -4.45 3.11 1.34
N LEU A 55 -5.34 2.85 0.37
CA LEU A 55 -6.01 1.57 0.17
C LEU A 55 -6.22 1.29 -1.31
N ASP A 56 -6.28 0.01 -1.68
CA ASP A 56 -6.73 -0.42 -3.00
C ASP A 56 -8.21 -0.05 -3.20
N GLY A 57 -8.52 0.61 -4.32
CA GLY A 57 -9.84 1.21 -4.52
C GLY A 57 -10.96 0.22 -4.86
N ARG A 58 -10.67 -0.97 -5.41
CA ARG A 58 -11.73 -1.86 -5.94
C ARG A 58 -12.30 -2.81 -4.88
N ASP A 59 -11.47 -3.17 -3.92
CA ASP A 59 -11.65 -4.29 -3.01
C ASP A 59 -11.40 -3.91 -1.55
N ALA A 60 -11.38 -2.61 -1.24
CA ALA A 60 -11.36 -2.11 0.13
C ALA A 60 -12.68 -1.44 0.53
N PHE A 61 -12.98 -1.53 1.83
CA PHE A 61 -14.21 -1.00 2.44
C PHE A 61 -13.95 -0.34 3.77
N TYR A 62 -14.94 0.47 4.15
CA TYR A 62 -14.98 1.16 5.41
C TYR A 62 -15.87 0.45 6.44
N MET A 63 -15.32 0.16 7.62
CA MET A 63 -15.95 -0.75 8.60
C MET A 63 -16.34 -0.10 9.94
N ARG A 64 -15.89 1.11 10.25
CA ARG A 64 -16.18 1.79 11.53
C ARG A 64 -16.00 3.27 11.36
N GLU A 65 -16.88 4.17 11.82
CA GLU A 65 -16.73 5.63 11.69
C GLU A 65 -15.31 6.22 11.86
N THR A 66 -14.95 7.18 11.01
CA THR A 66 -13.59 7.75 10.89
C THR A 66 -13.23 8.71 12.02
N SER A 67 -14.24 9.16 12.78
CA SER A 67 -14.09 10.11 13.88
C SER A 67 -13.09 9.62 14.94
N GLY A 68 -13.02 8.31 15.16
CA GLY A 68 -12.06 7.69 16.07
C GLY A 68 -10.65 7.50 15.49
N LEU A 69 -10.49 7.44 14.17
CA LEU A 69 -9.24 6.97 13.55
C LEU A 69 -8.05 7.82 13.95
N ARG A 70 -8.20 9.15 13.89
CA ARG A 70 -7.13 10.08 14.26
C ARG A 70 -6.72 9.92 15.71
N LYS A 71 -7.69 9.75 16.62
CA LYS A 71 -7.42 9.54 18.04
C LYS A 71 -6.71 8.21 18.27
N ASP A 72 -7.21 7.13 17.66
CA ASP A 72 -6.62 5.80 17.81
C ASP A 72 -5.20 5.76 17.24
N PHE A 73 -4.96 6.38 16.09
CA PHE A 73 -3.61 6.51 15.50
C PHE A 73 -2.67 7.38 16.36
N ALA A 74 -3.16 8.53 16.85
CA ALA A 74 -2.37 9.43 17.71
C ALA A 74 -1.99 8.83 19.07
N ASN A 75 -2.72 7.81 19.52
CA ASN A 75 -2.39 7.04 20.73
C ASN A 75 -1.29 6.00 20.49
N THR A 76 -0.80 5.85 19.25
CA THR A 76 0.33 4.99 18.93
C THR A 76 1.64 5.78 18.94
N ASP A 77 2.74 5.11 19.24
CA ASP A 77 4.11 5.65 19.12
C ASP A 77 4.71 5.41 17.72
N LYS A 78 3.89 4.99 16.75
CA LYS A 78 4.32 4.59 15.41
C LYS A 78 3.92 5.63 14.38
N ASP A 79 4.71 5.74 13.32
CA ASP A 79 4.48 6.73 12.27
C ASP A 79 3.87 6.13 11.00
N LEU A 80 3.97 4.80 10.82
CA LEU A 80 3.39 4.10 9.67
C LEU A 80 3.04 2.66 10.03
N PHE A 81 1.77 2.30 9.81
CA PHE A 81 1.28 0.94 9.82
C PHE A 81 1.03 0.47 8.39
N LEU A 82 1.72 -0.60 7.99
CA LEU A 82 1.40 -1.32 6.77
C LEU A 82 0.28 -2.33 7.05
N GLY A 83 -0.60 -2.55 6.08
CA GLY A 83 -1.51 -3.69 6.12
C GLY A 83 -0.71 -4.98 6.32
N ALA A 84 -1.29 -5.93 7.04
CA ALA A 84 -0.64 -7.19 7.36
C ALA A 84 -1.52 -8.38 6.95
N GLU A 85 -0.90 -9.47 6.51
CA GLU A 85 -1.59 -10.70 6.15
C GLU A 85 -0.87 -11.97 6.65
N LYS A 86 -1.55 -13.11 6.51
CA LYS A 86 -1.04 -14.41 6.95
C LYS A 86 -0.07 -15.05 5.96
N ASN A 87 -0.15 -14.67 4.68
CA ASN A 87 0.64 -15.27 3.61
C ASN A 87 1.81 -14.38 3.17
N CYS A 88 2.98 -14.99 3.00
CA CYS A 88 4.18 -14.33 2.48
C CYS A 88 4.13 -14.22 0.95
N TRP A 89 3.13 -13.52 0.41
CA TRP A 89 3.00 -13.34 -1.04
C TRP A 89 3.84 -12.16 -1.55
N PRO A 90 4.47 -12.25 -2.74
CA PRO A 90 4.47 -13.37 -3.68
C PRO A 90 5.59 -14.42 -3.43
N PHE A 91 6.40 -14.25 -2.39
CA PHE A 91 7.61 -15.07 -2.16
C PHE A 91 7.34 -16.54 -1.82
N SER A 92 6.15 -16.87 -1.33
CA SER A 92 5.72 -18.25 -1.12
C SER A 92 5.34 -18.99 -2.42
N TYR A 93 5.34 -18.31 -3.57
CA TYR A 93 4.99 -18.87 -4.88
C TYR A 93 6.13 -18.72 -5.90
N ASN A 94 6.28 -19.70 -6.79
CA ASN A 94 7.20 -19.65 -7.94
C ASN A 94 6.59 -18.68 -9.00
N PRO A 95 7.28 -17.62 -9.49
CA PRO A 95 8.69 -17.53 -9.87
C PRO A 95 9.65 -16.85 -8.86
N PHE A 96 9.17 -16.45 -7.67
CA PHE A 96 9.99 -15.71 -6.71
C PHE A 96 10.97 -16.58 -5.91
N SER A 97 11.08 -17.88 -6.22
CA SER A 97 11.90 -18.86 -5.49
C SER A 97 13.39 -18.47 -5.37
N ASN A 98 13.92 -17.74 -6.36
CA ASN A 98 15.31 -17.28 -6.41
C ASN A 98 15.39 -15.77 -6.66
N ILE A 99 15.31 -14.95 -5.61
CA ILE A 99 15.53 -13.50 -5.73
C ILE A 99 16.94 -13.17 -5.25
N SER A 100 17.79 -12.78 -6.20
CA SER A 100 19.05 -12.12 -5.85
C SER A 100 18.78 -10.62 -5.74
N LEU A 101 18.74 -10.09 -4.52
CA LEU A 101 18.61 -8.66 -4.29
C LEU A 101 20.01 -8.05 -4.34
N ASN A 102 20.29 -7.32 -5.42
CA ASN A 102 21.47 -6.46 -5.47
C ASN A 102 21.08 -5.12 -4.84
N LEU A 103 21.32 -5.01 -3.54
CA LEU A 103 21.05 -3.78 -2.81
C LEU A 103 22.28 -2.89 -2.90
N TYR A 104 22.07 -1.68 -3.39
CA TYR A 104 23.05 -0.61 -3.33
C TYR A 104 22.74 0.24 -2.11
N ASP A 105 23.76 0.73 -1.41
CA ASP A 105 23.52 1.82 -0.47
C ASP A 105 23.20 3.06 -1.31
N PRO A 106 21.98 3.61 -1.17
CA PRO A 106 21.56 4.74 -1.98
C PRO A 106 22.40 6.00 -1.72
N LYS A 107 23.09 6.10 -0.56
CA LYS A 107 23.93 7.24 -0.21
C LYS A 107 25.34 7.15 -0.78
N THR A 108 25.93 5.96 -0.81
CA THR A 108 27.33 5.79 -1.23
C THR A 108 27.48 5.31 -2.67
N GLN A 109 26.43 4.72 -3.27
CA GLN A 109 26.48 4.00 -4.56
C GLN A 109 27.51 2.87 -4.64
N GLU A 110 28.31 2.65 -3.60
CA GLU A 110 29.17 1.49 -3.45
C GLU A 110 28.28 0.27 -3.22
N ARG A 111 28.66 -0.89 -3.79
CA ARG A 111 27.96 -2.17 -3.57
C ARG A 111 28.26 -2.63 -2.15
N PRO A 112 27.39 -2.45 -1.15
CA PRO A 112 27.81 -2.76 0.19
C PRO A 112 27.41 -4.19 0.53
N TRP A 113 26.33 -4.73 -0.05
CA TRP A 113 25.85 -6.07 0.26
C TRP A 113 25.03 -6.67 -0.88
N VAL A 114 25.55 -7.73 -1.51
CA VAL A 114 24.70 -8.62 -2.33
C VAL A 114 23.93 -9.51 -1.37
N TRP A 115 22.64 -9.21 -1.16
CA TRP A 115 21.76 -10.04 -0.36
C TRP A 115 21.12 -11.06 -1.31
N SER A 116 21.81 -12.19 -1.54
CA SER A 116 21.20 -13.31 -2.25
C SER A 116 20.34 -14.11 -1.27
N PHE A 117 19.03 -13.92 -1.32
CA PHE A 117 18.10 -14.75 -0.56
C PHE A 117 17.51 -15.84 -1.44
N LYS A 118 17.37 -17.03 -0.86
CA LYS A 118 16.29 -17.93 -1.28
C LYS A 118 14.98 -17.35 -0.75
N ALA A 119 13.91 -17.43 -1.52
CA ALA A 119 12.60 -16.86 -1.13
C ALA A 119 12.15 -17.32 0.27
N GLU A 120 12.39 -18.58 0.61
CA GLU A 120 12.10 -19.16 1.92
C GLU A 120 12.77 -18.38 3.05
N LYS A 121 14.07 -18.06 2.91
CA LYS A 121 14.80 -17.25 3.90
C LYS A 121 14.25 -15.83 4.00
N LEU A 122 13.71 -15.29 2.90
CA LEU A 122 13.09 -13.97 2.91
C LEU A 122 11.81 -13.97 3.76
N CYS A 123 10.97 -15.00 3.65
CA CYS A 123 9.77 -15.12 4.47
C CYS A 123 10.10 -15.29 5.96
N ASP A 124 11.09 -16.11 6.30
CA ASP A 124 11.53 -16.24 7.69
C ASP A 124 12.08 -14.93 8.24
N THR A 125 12.85 -14.20 7.42
CA THR A 125 13.41 -12.89 7.77
C THR A 125 12.30 -11.85 7.95
N LEU A 126 11.30 -11.81 7.05
CA LEU A 126 10.12 -10.96 7.16
C LEU A 126 9.36 -11.21 8.44
N LYS A 127 9.09 -12.49 8.74
CA LYS A 127 8.36 -12.88 9.95
C LYS A 127 9.13 -12.48 11.21
N LEU A 128 10.44 -12.75 11.26
CA LEU A 128 11.28 -12.37 12.39
C LEU A 128 11.34 -10.84 12.58
N GLU A 129 11.51 -10.09 11.50
CA GLU A 129 11.60 -8.63 11.56
C GLU A 129 10.24 -8.01 11.92
N SER A 130 9.15 -8.57 11.40
CA SER A 130 7.78 -8.21 11.79
C SER A 130 7.56 -8.38 13.29
N PHE A 131 7.95 -9.52 13.86
CA PHE A 131 7.86 -9.76 15.30
C PHE A 131 8.71 -8.79 16.11
N LYS A 132 9.93 -8.48 15.66
CA LYS A 132 10.80 -7.50 16.33
C LYS A 132 10.19 -6.09 16.36
N ARG A 133 9.50 -5.67 15.29
CA ARG A 133 8.96 -4.31 15.16
C ARG A 133 7.54 -4.15 15.71
N SER A 134 6.70 -5.15 15.52
CA SER A 134 5.25 -5.09 15.74
C SER A 134 4.79 -5.98 16.90
N GLY A 135 5.68 -6.81 17.45
CA GLY A 135 5.34 -7.85 18.43
C GLY A 135 4.68 -9.08 17.79
N GLU A 136 4.25 -10.02 18.63
CA GLU A 136 3.56 -11.23 18.17
C GLU A 136 2.12 -10.92 17.71
N GLY A 137 1.73 -11.54 16.58
CA GLY A 137 0.40 -11.41 16.01
C GLY A 137 0.18 -12.43 14.89
N PRO A 138 -1.09 -12.72 14.54
CA PRO A 138 -1.44 -13.70 13.51
C PRO A 138 -1.07 -13.25 12.09
N TYR A 139 -0.89 -11.95 11.85
CA TYR A 139 -0.54 -11.38 10.55
C TYR A 139 0.93 -10.96 10.54
N ALA A 140 1.77 -11.76 9.91
CA ALA A 140 3.22 -11.62 9.99
C ALA A 140 3.86 -10.98 8.74
N PHE A 141 3.10 -10.81 7.65
CA PHE A 141 3.66 -10.40 6.37
C PHE A 141 3.05 -9.07 5.89
N PRO A 142 3.85 -8.18 5.26
CA PRO A 142 3.35 -6.91 4.73
C PRO A 142 2.38 -7.12 3.56
N ASN A 143 1.31 -6.33 3.50
CA ASN A 143 0.37 -6.26 2.39
C ASN A 143 0.53 -4.94 1.64
N GLY A 144 0.71 -5.01 0.32
CA GLY A 144 0.90 -3.82 -0.53
C GLY A 144 -0.39 -3.04 -0.82
N GLY A 145 -1.56 -3.56 -0.44
CA GLY A 145 -2.86 -2.98 -0.75
C GLY A 145 -3.36 -1.95 0.25
N GLY A 146 -2.63 -1.69 1.34
CA GLY A 146 -3.01 -0.62 2.25
C GLY A 146 -1.98 -0.25 3.30
N PHE A 147 -1.99 1.02 3.71
CA PHE A 147 -1.22 1.52 4.85
C PHE A 147 -1.83 2.81 5.41
N ILE A 148 -1.52 3.11 6.67
CA ILE A 148 -1.89 4.36 7.34
C ILE A 148 -0.68 4.93 8.06
N GLY A 149 -0.41 6.22 7.89
CA GLY A 149 0.73 6.85 8.54
C GLY A 149 0.74 8.36 8.46
N ARG A 150 1.69 8.97 9.17
CA ARG A 150 2.02 10.39 8.99
C ARG A 150 2.61 10.60 7.60
N TRP A 151 2.21 11.66 6.93
CA TRP A 151 2.60 11.91 5.54
C TRP A 151 4.11 11.90 5.35
N LYS A 152 4.88 12.52 6.25
CA LYS A 152 6.34 12.49 6.21
C LYS A 152 6.88 11.06 6.09
N LYS A 153 6.40 10.15 6.94
CA LYS A 153 6.85 8.76 6.97
C LYS A 153 6.34 7.97 5.77
N VAL A 154 5.08 8.21 5.37
CA VAL A 154 4.49 7.62 4.17
C VAL A 154 5.32 7.97 2.94
N LYS A 155 5.69 9.24 2.77
CA LYS A 155 6.51 9.70 1.65
C LYS A 155 7.88 9.02 1.61
N GLU A 156 8.59 9.01 2.74
CA GLU A 156 9.88 8.32 2.86
C GLU A 156 9.77 6.82 2.50
N PHE A 157 8.71 6.15 2.96
CA PHE A 157 8.47 4.74 2.65
C PHE A 157 8.11 4.51 1.18
N VAL A 158 7.26 5.37 0.59
CA VAL A 158 6.88 5.31 -0.83
C VAL A 158 8.11 5.49 -1.72
N ASP A 159 9.00 6.42 -1.39
CA ASP A 159 10.25 6.63 -2.14
C ASP A 159 11.16 5.40 -2.05
N LEU A 160 11.32 4.81 -0.86
CA LEU A 160 12.06 3.54 -0.72
C LEU A 160 11.40 2.39 -1.51
N ASN A 161 10.08 2.29 -1.46
CA ASN A 161 9.31 1.27 -2.18
C ASN A 161 9.46 1.42 -3.70
N TRP A 162 9.41 2.65 -4.20
CA TRP A 162 9.67 2.98 -5.60
C TRP A 162 11.06 2.54 -6.05
N GLU A 163 12.09 2.86 -5.25
CA GLU A 163 13.47 2.47 -5.51
C GLU A 163 13.64 0.95 -5.57
N VAL A 164 13.02 0.23 -4.64
CA VAL A 164 12.99 -1.24 -4.67
C VAL A 164 12.30 -1.75 -5.93
N PHE A 165 11.13 -1.22 -6.27
CA PHE A 165 10.35 -1.66 -7.41
C PHE A 165 11.10 -1.48 -8.74
N TYR A 166 11.79 -0.35 -8.94
CA TYR A 166 12.44 -0.04 -10.21
C TYR A 166 13.88 -0.51 -10.31
N LYS A 167 14.66 -0.39 -9.22
CA LYS A 167 16.11 -0.62 -9.24
C LYS A 167 16.51 -1.98 -8.68
N VAL A 168 15.69 -2.57 -7.81
CA VAL A 168 16.02 -3.84 -7.15
C VAL A 168 15.29 -5.02 -7.81
N LEU A 169 13.99 -4.89 -8.07
CA LEU A 169 13.21 -5.94 -8.73
C LEU A 169 13.46 -5.97 -10.24
N LYS A 170 13.66 -7.18 -10.77
CA LYS A 170 13.67 -7.39 -12.24
C LYS A 170 12.29 -7.11 -12.82
N PRO A 171 12.17 -6.72 -14.10
CA PRO A 171 10.88 -6.43 -14.73
C PRO A 171 9.82 -7.52 -14.52
N GLU A 172 10.18 -8.80 -14.64
CA GLU A 172 9.29 -9.95 -14.44
C GLU A 172 8.94 -10.25 -12.97
N GLN A 173 9.65 -9.61 -12.04
CA GLN A 173 9.43 -9.71 -10.58
C GLN A 173 8.75 -8.47 -10.01
N ARG A 174 8.48 -7.45 -10.85
CA ARG A 174 7.87 -6.19 -10.42
C ARG A 174 6.45 -6.44 -9.94
N ASP A 175 6.32 -6.38 -8.63
CA ASP A 175 5.08 -6.57 -7.92
C ASP A 175 5.09 -5.60 -6.73
N ASP A 176 3.99 -4.87 -6.55
CA ASP A 176 3.88 -3.82 -5.54
C ASP A 176 3.91 -4.38 -4.12
N GLN A 177 3.45 -5.61 -3.92
CA GLN A 177 3.58 -6.28 -2.62
C GLN A 177 4.98 -6.82 -2.39
N ALA A 178 5.64 -7.36 -3.42
CA ALA A 178 7.04 -7.74 -3.33
C ALA A 178 7.92 -6.53 -2.96
N SER A 179 7.73 -5.39 -3.63
CA SER A 179 8.50 -4.18 -3.33
C SER A 179 8.18 -3.62 -1.95
N THR A 180 6.91 -3.63 -1.53
CA THR A 180 6.50 -3.25 -0.17
C THR A 180 7.18 -4.09 0.89
N SER A 181 7.25 -5.41 0.68
CA SER A 181 7.86 -6.32 1.65
C SER A 181 9.36 -6.13 1.77
N ILE A 182 10.05 -5.96 0.64
CA ILE A 182 11.49 -5.67 0.63
C ILE A 182 11.75 -4.29 1.23
N ALA A 183 10.97 -3.25 0.87
CA ALA A 183 11.10 -1.92 1.46
C ALA A 183 10.90 -1.94 2.98
N PHE A 184 9.94 -2.73 3.49
CA PHE A 184 9.76 -2.93 4.93
C PHE A 184 11.02 -3.51 5.59
N LEU A 185 11.63 -4.54 4.98
CA LEU A 185 12.88 -5.11 5.49
C LEU A 185 14.03 -4.10 5.48
N LEU A 186 14.18 -3.35 4.40
CA LEU A 186 15.27 -2.39 4.20
C LEU A 186 15.11 -1.12 5.04
N SER A 187 13.89 -0.79 5.45
CA SER A 187 13.66 0.33 6.35
C SER A 187 14.39 0.08 7.67
N ILE A 188 15.40 0.91 7.96
CA ILE A 188 16.05 0.93 9.28
C ILE A 188 15.15 1.56 10.35
N ASP A 189 14.10 2.25 9.94
CA ASP A 189 13.18 2.96 10.82
C ASP A 189 12.19 1.99 11.48
N LYS A 190 12.23 1.96 12.81
CA LYS A 190 11.38 1.11 13.66
C LYS A 190 10.00 1.71 13.94
N SER A 191 9.74 2.94 13.50
CA SER A 191 8.40 3.55 13.50
C SER A 191 7.49 3.00 12.40
N ILE A 192 8.06 2.26 11.43
CA ILE A 192 7.33 1.53 10.40
C ILE A 192 7.06 0.10 10.88
N VAL A 193 5.80 -0.22 11.10
CA VAL A 193 5.34 -1.50 11.64
C VAL A 193 4.27 -2.14 10.76
N LEU A 194 3.97 -3.41 11.03
CA LEU A 194 2.79 -4.06 10.47
C LEU A 194 1.60 -3.87 11.41
N ASP A 195 0.41 -3.72 10.85
CA ASP A 195 -0.83 -3.84 11.59
C ASP A 195 -1.15 -5.32 11.88
N ASN A 196 -0.25 -5.98 12.63
CA ASN A 196 -0.25 -7.42 12.88
C ASN A 196 -1.45 -7.91 13.72
N LYS A 197 -2.26 -6.97 14.23
CA LYS A 197 -3.51 -7.21 14.96
C LYS A 197 -4.75 -6.74 14.20
N ALA A 198 -4.60 -6.24 12.97
CA ALA A 198 -5.69 -5.67 12.18
C ALA A 198 -6.52 -4.64 12.98
N HIS A 199 -5.84 -3.70 13.63
CA HIS A 199 -6.48 -2.61 14.37
C HIS A 199 -7.00 -1.52 13.41
N PHE A 200 -6.25 -1.24 12.35
CA PHE A 200 -6.59 -0.27 11.32
C PHE A 200 -7.08 -0.94 10.04
N ILE A 201 -6.31 -1.89 9.49
CA ILE A 201 -6.53 -2.52 8.18
C ILE A 201 -6.57 -4.04 8.32
N GLN A 202 -7.73 -4.62 8.05
CA GLN A 202 -7.86 -6.06 7.88
C GLN A 202 -7.59 -6.44 6.44
N CYS A 203 -6.56 -7.27 6.19
CA CYS A 203 -6.37 -7.91 4.87
C CYS A 203 -6.89 -9.36 4.93
N THR A 204 -7.67 -9.79 3.94
CA THR A 204 -8.20 -11.16 3.84
C THR A 204 -7.94 -11.74 2.45
N ASP A 205 -7.05 -12.73 2.37
CA ASP A 205 -6.62 -13.37 1.13
C ASP A 205 -7.36 -14.67 0.80
N ARG A 206 -7.95 -15.33 1.80
CA ARG A 206 -8.62 -16.62 1.71
C ARG A 206 -9.88 -16.69 2.57
N LEU A 207 -10.71 -17.65 2.21
CA LEU A 207 -12.02 -18.00 2.73
C LEU A 207 -12.08 -18.32 4.23
N GLU A 208 -11.03 -18.96 4.75
CA GLU A 208 -11.04 -19.54 6.09
C GLU A 208 -11.13 -18.42 7.14
N GLY A 209 -12.31 -18.30 7.75
CA GLY A 209 -12.55 -17.31 8.79
C GLY A 209 -12.92 -15.92 8.27
N VAL A 210 -13.44 -15.78 7.06
CA VAL A 210 -14.25 -14.60 6.74
C VAL A 210 -15.56 -14.77 7.55
N PHE A 211 -16.51 -15.56 7.09
CA PHE A 211 -17.82 -15.69 7.75
C PHE A 211 -17.77 -16.31 9.14
N ASP A 212 -16.88 -17.27 9.37
CA ASP A 212 -16.72 -17.90 10.68
C ASP A 212 -16.04 -17.00 11.69
N ASN A 213 -15.55 -15.81 11.32
CA ASN A 213 -15.02 -14.83 12.28
C ASN A 213 -15.99 -13.69 12.61
N TYR A 214 -17.23 -13.74 12.13
CA TYR A 214 -18.17 -12.64 12.38
C TYR A 214 -19.08 -12.95 13.56
N CYS A 215 -19.13 -12.03 14.51
CA CYS A 215 -20.17 -12.00 15.53
C CYS A 215 -21.11 -10.87 15.13
N LEU A 216 -22.25 -11.22 14.56
CA LEU A 216 -23.20 -10.28 13.96
C LEU A 216 -24.13 -9.62 14.99
N SER A 217 -23.74 -9.55 16.27
CA SER A 217 -24.50 -8.70 17.19
C SER A 217 -24.17 -7.23 16.88
N ASN A 218 -25.19 -6.49 16.45
CA ASN A 218 -25.14 -5.03 16.25
C ASN A 218 -24.28 -4.53 15.07
N SER A 219 -24.29 -5.19 13.92
CA SER A 219 -23.72 -4.62 12.67
C SER A 219 -22.23 -4.28 12.73
N THR A 220 -21.48 -4.92 13.64
CA THR A 220 -20.08 -4.58 13.89
C THR A 220 -19.16 -5.71 13.45
N TYR A 221 -18.11 -5.35 12.71
CA TYR A 221 -17.11 -6.28 12.23
C TYR A 221 -16.03 -6.49 13.30
N ILE A 222 -15.86 -7.74 13.76
CA ILE A 222 -14.83 -8.14 14.73
C ILE A 222 -13.89 -9.12 14.05
N ASN A 223 -12.59 -8.86 14.10
CA ASN A 223 -11.59 -9.87 13.81
C ASN A 223 -11.52 -10.86 14.99
N ARG A 224 -11.81 -12.16 14.79
CA ARG A 224 -11.75 -13.14 15.90
C ARG A 224 -10.34 -13.50 16.35
N ASP A 225 -9.35 -13.45 15.47
CA ASP A 225 -7.97 -13.80 15.81
C ASP A 225 -7.40 -12.78 16.80
N THR A 226 -7.78 -11.52 16.66
CA THR A 226 -7.17 -10.40 17.39
C THR A 226 -8.15 -9.67 18.31
N LYS A 227 -9.45 -9.97 18.20
CA LYS A 227 -10.57 -9.29 18.89
C LYS A 227 -10.61 -7.78 18.61
N THR A 228 -10.13 -7.35 17.43
CA THR A 228 -10.14 -5.95 17.03
C THR A 228 -11.33 -5.60 16.13
N PHE A 229 -11.57 -4.29 16.04
CA PHE A 229 -12.58 -3.67 15.18
C PHE A 229 -11.86 -2.80 14.14
N PRO A 230 -11.38 -3.37 13.02
CA PRO A 230 -10.64 -2.64 12.01
C PRO A 230 -11.47 -1.48 11.42
N TYR A 231 -10.78 -0.41 11.04
CA TYR A 231 -11.38 0.71 10.32
C TYR A 231 -11.64 0.37 8.85
N PHE A 232 -10.73 -0.39 8.27
CA PHE A 232 -10.72 -0.74 6.86
C PHE A 232 -10.65 -2.25 6.68
N HIS A 233 -11.36 -2.75 5.66
CA HIS A 233 -11.27 -4.14 5.24
C HIS A 233 -10.80 -4.18 3.79
N HIS A 234 -9.77 -4.96 3.49
CA HIS A 234 -9.20 -5.15 2.16
C HIS A 234 -9.28 -6.63 1.76
N HIS A 235 -10.03 -6.90 0.68
CA HIS A 235 -10.19 -8.25 0.10
C HIS A 235 -9.15 -8.51 -0.99
N ASN A 236 -7.95 -8.89 -0.58
CA ASN A 236 -6.89 -9.22 -1.52
C ASN A 236 -7.04 -10.64 -2.12
N GLY A 237 -6.41 -10.87 -3.27
CA GLY A 237 -6.30 -12.20 -3.89
C GLY A 237 -7.64 -12.92 -4.10
N GLY A 238 -7.78 -14.10 -3.49
CA GLY A 238 -8.96 -14.97 -3.61
C GLY A 238 -10.20 -14.48 -2.86
N GLY A 239 -10.06 -13.48 -1.98
CA GLY A 239 -11.16 -12.90 -1.20
C GLY A 239 -12.22 -12.17 -2.06
N LYS A 240 -11.93 -11.89 -3.33
CA LYS A 240 -12.80 -11.12 -4.24
C LYS A 240 -14.12 -11.81 -4.57
N VAL A 241 -14.17 -13.14 -4.53
CA VAL A 241 -15.42 -13.89 -4.80
C VAL A 241 -16.52 -13.55 -3.79
N TYR A 242 -16.15 -13.05 -2.62
CA TYR A 242 -17.08 -12.66 -1.56
C TYR A 242 -17.28 -11.15 -1.47
N LEU A 243 -16.62 -10.40 -2.35
CA LEU A 243 -16.77 -8.95 -2.43
C LEU A 243 -18.24 -8.59 -2.59
N GLU A 244 -18.98 -9.33 -3.43
CA GLU A 244 -20.40 -9.11 -3.67
C GLU A 244 -21.24 -9.38 -2.42
N THR A 245 -20.99 -10.49 -1.71
CA THR A 245 -21.70 -10.82 -0.47
C THR A 245 -21.41 -9.80 0.64
N CYS A 246 -20.14 -9.40 0.78
CA CYS A 246 -19.73 -8.37 1.73
C CYS A 246 -20.29 -7.00 1.34
N MET A 247 -20.34 -6.67 0.04
CA MET A 247 -20.93 -5.42 -0.46
C MET A 247 -22.42 -5.34 -0.16
N GLN A 248 -23.20 -6.38 -0.47
CA GLN A 248 -24.63 -6.41 -0.14
C GLN A 248 -24.85 -6.23 1.36
N PHE A 249 -24.00 -6.84 2.19
CA PHE A 249 -24.04 -6.64 3.64
C PHE A 249 -23.70 -5.20 4.05
N ILE A 250 -22.61 -4.63 3.52
CA ILE A 250 -22.15 -3.26 3.78
C ILE A 250 -23.19 -2.23 3.32
N GLU A 251 -23.83 -2.45 2.18
CA GLU A 251 -24.93 -1.64 1.65
C GLU A 251 -26.13 -1.69 2.60
N ASN A 252 -26.49 -2.86 3.13
CA ASN A 252 -27.52 -2.99 4.15
C ASN A 252 -27.17 -2.25 5.47
N LEU A 253 -25.88 -2.03 5.75
CA LEU A 253 -25.42 -1.20 6.85
C LEU A 253 -25.38 0.31 6.52
N GLY A 254 -25.81 0.71 5.32
CA GLY A 254 -25.73 2.10 4.84
C GLY A 254 -24.31 2.58 4.59
N ARG A 255 -23.34 1.66 4.43
CA ARG A 255 -21.92 1.96 4.22
C ARG A 255 -21.59 1.90 2.72
N ARG A 256 -20.50 2.57 2.32
CA ARG A 256 -20.10 2.72 0.91
C ARG A 256 -18.75 2.03 0.65
N SER A 257 -18.59 1.55 -0.59
CA SER A 257 -17.30 1.09 -1.15
C SER A 257 -16.23 2.18 -1.02
N ALA A 258 -14.96 1.79 -0.81
CA ALA A 258 -13.82 2.71 -0.85
C ALA A 258 -13.35 3.05 -2.27
N SER A 259 -14.13 2.68 -3.30
CA SER A 259 -13.86 3.04 -4.69
C SER A 259 -13.67 4.55 -4.82
N ASP A 260 -12.39 4.92 -5.04
CA ASP A 260 -11.82 6.26 -5.25
C ASP A 260 -11.08 6.92 -4.07
N CYS A 261 -10.98 6.30 -2.89
CA CYS A 261 -10.53 7.04 -1.71
C CYS A 261 -9.00 7.14 -1.56
N PHE A 262 -8.51 8.39 -1.54
CA PHE A 262 -7.47 8.81 -0.60
C PHE A 262 -8.21 9.46 0.57
N TRP A 263 -7.75 9.26 1.80
CA TRP A 263 -8.28 10.01 2.93
C TRP A 263 -7.17 10.59 3.78
N ILE A 264 -7.28 11.89 4.06
CA ILE A 264 -6.27 12.71 4.71
C ILE A 264 -6.96 13.41 5.87
N SER A 265 -6.36 13.40 7.04
CA SER A 265 -6.84 14.17 8.18
C SER A 265 -5.67 14.95 8.79
N GLY A 266 -5.51 16.18 8.31
CA GLY A 266 -5.00 17.29 9.11
C GLY A 266 -6.11 17.87 10.00
N ASP A 267 -5.84 18.96 10.72
CA ASP A 267 -6.82 19.62 11.61
C ASP A 267 -8.15 20.01 10.94
N THR A 268 -8.19 20.02 9.62
CA THR A 268 -9.35 20.38 8.80
C THR A 268 -10.31 19.23 8.49
N GLY A 269 -9.91 17.96 8.71
CA GLY A 269 -10.74 16.78 8.36
C GLY A 269 -11.04 16.64 6.86
N LYS A 270 -10.28 17.30 5.98
CA LYS A 270 -10.53 17.39 4.54
C LYS A 270 -10.32 16.04 3.84
N LYS A 271 -11.38 15.48 3.26
CA LYS A 271 -11.27 14.31 2.37
C LYS A 271 -10.73 14.74 1.01
N ILE A 272 -9.56 14.23 0.62
CA ILE A 272 -8.97 14.48 -0.69
C ILE A 272 -8.90 13.14 -1.42
N PHE A 273 -9.65 12.98 -2.51
CA PHE A 273 -9.61 11.76 -3.31
C PHE A 273 -8.44 11.82 -4.30
N LEU A 274 -7.85 10.66 -4.65
CA LEU A 274 -6.73 10.60 -5.60
C LEU A 274 -7.08 11.28 -6.93
N LYS A 275 -8.31 11.06 -7.38
CA LYS A 275 -8.85 11.65 -8.60
C LYS A 275 -8.82 13.18 -8.57
N ASP A 276 -9.02 13.79 -7.39
CA ASP A 276 -9.02 15.24 -7.24
C ASP A 276 -7.60 15.80 -7.30
N VAL A 277 -6.63 15.13 -6.65
CA VAL A 277 -5.19 15.49 -6.78
C VAL A 277 -4.72 15.36 -8.22
N CYS A 278 -5.09 14.26 -8.89
CA CYS A 278 -4.73 14.00 -10.28
C CYS A 278 -5.37 15.02 -11.25
N ARG A 279 -6.59 15.51 -10.94
CA ARG A 279 -7.29 16.58 -11.68
C ARG A 279 -6.61 17.92 -11.50
N GLU A 280 -6.32 18.32 -10.27
CA GLU A 280 -5.69 19.59 -9.95
C GLU A 280 -4.30 19.71 -10.58
N GLN A 281 -3.53 18.61 -10.61
CA GLN A 281 -2.18 18.60 -11.20
C GLN A 281 -2.18 18.59 -12.75
N ARG A 282 -3.34 18.49 -13.42
CA ARG A 282 -3.53 18.49 -14.90
C ARG A 282 -2.64 17.52 -15.72
N LYS A 283 -1.83 16.67 -15.08
CA LYS A 283 -0.84 15.79 -15.70
C LYS A 283 -1.18 14.31 -15.61
N CYS A 284 -1.81 13.86 -14.51
CA CYS A 284 -2.23 12.47 -14.33
C CYS A 284 -3.63 12.18 -14.91
N CYS A 285 -4.37 13.21 -15.30
CA CYS A 285 -5.81 13.13 -15.39
C CYS A 285 -6.39 12.39 -16.61
N ARG A 286 -5.57 12.02 -17.60
CA ARG A 286 -6.02 11.14 -18.69
C ARG A 286 -5.96 9.64 -18.36
N PHE A 287 -5.54 9.26 -17.15
CA PHE A 287 -5.44 7.84 -16.74
C PHE A 287 -6.72 7.23 -16.14
N LEU A 288 -7.72 8.05 -15.79
CA LEU A 288 -8.89 7.60 -15.02
C LEU A 288 -10.23 7.75 -15.74
N ASP A 289 -10.29 8.43 -16.88
CA ASP A 289 -11.49 8.57 -17.69
C ASP A 289 -11.51 7.52 -18.82
N SER A 290 -11.77 6.26 -18.47
CA SER A 290 -12.31 5.27 -19.40
C SER A 290 -13.08 4.20 -18.62
N ASN A 291 -14.41 4.28 -18.68
CA ASN A 291 -15.30 3.14 -18.43
C ASN A 291 -15.00 2.03 -19.43
#